data_AF-A0A1X1BKV3-F1
#
_entry.id   AF-A0A1X1BKV3-F1
#
_cell.length_a   1.000
_cell.length_b   1.000
_cell.length_c   1.000
_cell.angle_alpha   90.00
_cell.angle_beta   90.00
_cell.angle_gamma   90.00
#
_symmetry.space_group_name_H-M   'P 1'
#
loop_
_entity.id
_entity.type
_entity.pdbx_description
1 polymer ?
#
loop_
_entity_poly.entity_id
_entity_poly.type
_entity_poly.pdbx_seq_one_letter_code
_entity_poly.pdbx_strand_id
1 'polypeptide(L)'
;MREVKSYRSVTCVERRKETSHSEARASTRLKNINLTKFHAAYERYLATVPRELRLTELRDSWHPVTPDHRSSLSISQWNCEIGAWRRQVYLWNDITDSQRVLLCDAVRKADSKLFLAICEPTLPQTSPEEGYDLLLGAGRCDLPLTPLLYKPSWFKGQITHSGFRTIEESEFLIRALRGHSFSVSAEFRMFHEDYTRSFTERGRPYGCE
;
A
#
# COMPACT_ATOMS: atom_id res chain seq x y z
N MET A 1 -1.07 -19.97 70.21
CA MET A 1 -0.70 -18.86 69.30
C MET A 1 -1.66 -18.89 68.12
N ARG A 2 -2.42 -17.81 67.87
CA ARG A 2 -3.36 -17.70 66.73
C ARG A 2 -2.67 -16.92 65.61
N GLU A 3 -2.45 -17.56 64.47
CA GLU A 3 -2.02 -16.87 63.25
C GLU A 3 -3.20 -16.14 62.62
N VAL A 4 -3.04 -14.83 62.44
CA VAL A 4 -4.03 -13.97 61.79
C VAL A 4 -3.73 -13.99 60.28
N LYS A 5 -4.61 -14.63 59.49
CA LYS A 5 -4.59 -14.51 58.03
C LYS A 5 -5.08 -13.13 57.63
N SER A 6 -4.15 -12.25 57.27
CA SER A 6 -4.42 -10.93 56.68
C SER A 6 -5.00 -11.08 55.27
N TYR A 7 -6.32 -11.14 55.14
CA TYR A 7 -6.99 -10.91 53.85
C TYR A 7 -6.97 -9.41 53.54
N ARG A 8 -6.02 -9.00 52.70
CA ARG A 8 -5.94 -7.63 52.18
C ARG A 8 -7.09 -7.43 51.18
N SER A 9 -8.09 -6.65 51.57
CA SER A 9 -9.25 -6.30 50.74
C SER A 9 -8.84 -5.37 49.58
N VAL A 10 -8.53 -5.96 48.42
CA VAL A 10 -8.26 -5.27 47.16
C VAL A 10 -9.48 -5.38 46.25
N THR A 11 -10.51 -4.52 46.36
CA THR A 11 -11.72 -4.77 45.53
C THR A 11 -12.58 -3.62 45.01
N CYS A 12 -12.43 -2.34 45.39
CA CYS A 12 -13.37 -1.31 44.89
C CYS A 12 -12.74 -0.16 44.11
N VAL A 13 -11.66 0.44 44.64
CA VAL A 13 -11.07 1.66 44.04
C VAL A 13 -10.22 1.35 42.80
N GLU A 14 -9.46 0.25 42.81
CA GLU A 14 -8.65 -0.18 41.65
C GLU A 14 -9.53 -0.59 40.47
N ARG A 15 -10.60 -1.36 40.73
CA ARG A 15 -11.56 -1.80 39.71
C ARG A 15 -12.20 -0.61 38.99
N ARG A 16 -12.51 0.48 39.70
CA ARG A 16 -13.09 1.71 39.11
C ARG A 16 -12.09 2.51 38.26
N LYS A 17 -10.79 2.47 38.61
CA LYS A 17 -9.73 3.10 37.80
C LYS A 17 -9.44 2.29 36.54
N GLU A 18 -9.41 0.97 36.64
CA GLU A 18 -9.23 0.06 35.50
C GLU A 18 -10.35 0.19 34.47
N THR A 19 -11.61 0.27 34.91
CA THR A 19 -12.76 0.50 34.01
C THR A 19 -12.67 1.85 33.32
N SER A 20 -12.31 2.92 34.07
CA SER A 20 -12.15 4.27 33.50
C SER A 20 -11.03 4.35 32.46
N HIS A 21 -9.86 3.74 32.72
CA HIS A 21 -8.78 3.67 31.74
C HIS A 21 -9.13 2.80 30.53
N SER A 22 -9.91 1.73 30.73
CA SER A 22 -10.42 0.88 29.64
C SER A 22 -11.36 1.67 28.72
N GLU A 23 -12.30 2.42 29.29
CA GLU A 23 -13.24 3.27 28.55
C GLU A 23 -12.54 4.40 27.80
N ALA A 24 -11.60 5.09 28.45
CA ALA A 24 -10.79 6.12 27.81
C ALA A 24 -10.03 5.57 26.59
N ARG A 25 -9.39 4.41 26.72
CA ARG A 25 -8.74 3.72 25.60
C ARG A 25 -9.74 3.36 24.49
N ALA A 26 -10.87 2.76 24.84
CA ALA A 26 -11.89 2.38 23.87
C ALA A 26 -12.43 3.60 23.09
N SER A 27 -12.60 4.75 23.76
CA SER A 27 -13.05 6.00 23.13
C SER A 27 -12.03 6.53 22.10
N THR A 28 -10.74 6.53 22.44
CA THR A 28 -9.67 6.95 21.53
C THR A 28 -9.54 6.01 20.34
N ARG A 29 -9.71 4.71 20.57
CA ARG A 29 -9.73 3.69 19.51
C ARG A 29 -10.91 3.88 18.57
N LEU A 30 -12.10 4.15 19.12
CA LEU A 30 -13.29 4.42 18.33
C LEU A 30 -13.14 5.69 17.46
N LYS A 31 -12.53 6.76 18.00
CA LYS A 31 -12.17 7.95 17.20
C LYS A 31 -11.28 7.61 16.01
N ASN A 32 -10.25 6.78 16.23
CA ASN A 32 -9.35 6.32 15.16
C ASN A 32 -10.07 5.50 14.08
N ILE A 33 -10.99 4.63 14.48
CA ILE A 33 -11.83 3.87 13.56
C ILE A 33 -12.69 4.83 12.73
N ASN A 34 -13.39 5.75 13.39
CA ASN A 34 -14.32 6.67 12.73
C ASN A 34 -13.59 7.55 11.71
N LEU A 35 -12.38 8.02 12.01
CA LEU A 35 -11.57 8.78 11.07
C LEU A 35 -11.34 8.03 9.76
N THR A 36 -11.03 6.74 9.82
CA THR A 36 -10.86 5.91 8.63
C THR A 36 -12.20 5.59 7.94
N LYS A 37 -13.29 5.43 8.71
CA LYS A 37 -14.63 5.20 8.13
C LYS A 37 -15.18 6.40 7.37
N PHE A 38 -14.78 7.62 7.72
CA PHE A 38 -15.15 8.83 6.97
C PHE A 38 -14.37 9.00 5.67
N HIS A 39 -13.40 8.14 5.38
CA HIS A 39 -12.63 8.23 4.15
C HIS A 39 -13.43 7.69 2.95
N ALA A 40 -13.36 8.36 1.80
CA ALA A 40 -14.08 7.98 0.58
C ALA A 40 -13.81 6.52 0.14
N ALA A 41 -12.58 6.04 0.31
CA ALA A 41 -12.24 4.64 0.03
C ALA A 41 -13.08 3.63 0.85
N TYR A 42 -13.38 3.96 2.12
CA TYR A 42 -14.22 3.12 2.96
C TYR A 42 -15.69 3.15 2.51
N GLU A 43 -16.20 4.32 2.09
CA GLU A 43 -17.54 4.44 1.51
C GLU A 43 -17.68 3.60 0.23
N ARG A 44 -16.68 3.66 -0.66
CA ARG A 44 -16.64 2.83 -1.88
C ARG A 44 -16.64 1.35 -1.56
N TYR A 45 -15.83 0.92 -0.58
CA TYR A 45 -15.84 -0.47 -0.12
C TYR A 45 -17.24 -0.90 0.33
N LEU A 46 -17.91 -0.13 1.19
CA LEU A 46 -19.26 -0.46 1.66
C LEU A 46 -20.30 -0.51 0.54
N ALA A 47 -20.19 0.37 -0.46
CA ALA A 47 -21.06 0.37 -1.62
C ALA A 47 -20.83 -0.85 -2.53
N THR A 48 -19.62 -1.41 -2.53
CA THR A 48 -19.23 -2.53 -3.41
C THR A 48 -19.49 -3.89 -2.76
N VAL A 49 -19.16 -4.01 -1.47
CA VAL A 49 -19.17 -5.29 -0.74
C VAL A 49 -20.10 -5.18 0.47
N PRO A 50 -21.39 -5.54 0.32
CA PRO A 50 -22.31 -5.66 1.43
C PRO A 50 -21.76 -6.59 2.51
N ARG A 51 -22.09 -6.32 3.78
CA ARG A 51 -21.51 -7.04 4.92
C ARG A 51 -21.79 -8.54 4.87
N GLU A 52 -22.95 -8.90 4.36
CA GLU A 52 -23.47 -10.27 4.26
C GLU A 52 -22.76 -11.08 3.18
N LEU A 53 -22.16 -10.41 2.19
CA LEU A 53 -21.49 -11.04 1.04
C LEU A 53 -19.96 -11.03 1.18
N ARG A 54 -19.42 -10.63 2.33
CA ARG A 54 -17.97 -10.59 2.57
C ARG A 54 -17.41 -12.01 2.63
N LEU A 55 -16.63 -12.36 1.61
CA LEU A 55 -15.88 -13.61 1.53
C LEU A 55 -14.83 -13.69 2.65
N THR A 56 -14.79 -14.83 3.34
CA THR A 56 -13.83 -15.11 4.43
C THR A 56 -12.39 -15.18 3.94
N GLU A 57 -12.18 -15.69 2.73
CA GLU A 57 -10.86 -15.85 2.11
C GLU A 57 -10.17 -14.50 1.84
N LEU A 58 -10.93 -13.43 1.66
CA LEU A 58 -10.43 -12.09 1.33
C LEU A 58 -10.30 -11.17 2.55
N ARG A 59 -10.53 -11.67 3.77
CA ARG A 59 -10.51 -10.83 4.99
C ARG A 59 -9.16 -10.16 5.25
N ASP A 60 -8.09 -10.85 4.88
CA ASP A 60 -6.73 -10.36 5.09
C ASP A 60 -6.21 -9.52 3.91
N SER A 61 -6.97 -9.42 2.82
CA SER A 61 -6.64 -8.65 1.63
C SER A 61 -7.66 -7.55 1.36
N TRP A 62 -8.70 -7.86 0.58
CA TRP A 62 -9.61 -6.87 0.00
C TRP A 62 -10.88 -6.63 0.80
N HIS A 63 -11.24 -7.52 1.74
CA HIS A 63 -12.43 -7.39 2.58
C HIS A 63 -12.06 -6.98 4.01
N PRO A 64 -11.65 -5.72 4.24
CA PRO A 64 -11.15 -5.28 5.54
C PRO A 64 -12.18 -5.50 6.64
N VAL A 65 -11.71 -6.05 7.77
CA VAL A 65 -12.48 -6.22 9.00
C VAL A 65 -12.11 -5.10 9.96
N THR A 66 -13.13 -4.37 10.44
CA THR A 66 -12.90 -3.29 11.40
C THR A 66 -12.37 -3.86 12.73
N PRO A 67 -11.22 -3.37 13.24
CA PRO A 67 -10.68 -3.77 14.54
C PRO A 67 -11.64 -3.48 15.69
N ASP A 68 -11.64 -4.32 16.72
CA ASP A 68 -12.46 -4.07 17.90
C ASP A 68 -11.79 -3.07 18.85
N HIS A 69 -12.39 -1.89 18.96
CA HIS A 69 -11.98 -0.84 19.89
C HIS A 69 -11.95 -1.27 21.37
N ARG A 70 -12.68 -2.33 21.77
CA ARG A 70 -12.71 -2.86 23.14
C ARG A 70 -11.71 -4.00 23.38
N SER A 71 -10.92 -4.36 22.38
CA SER A 71 -9.92 -5.42 22.50
C SER A 71 -8.91 -5.16 23.64
N SER A 72 -8.39 -6.23 24.23
CA SER A 72 -7.37 -6.15 25.30
C SER A 72 -5.95 -5.87 24.79
N LEU A 73 -5.80 -5.52 23.50
CA LEU A 73 -4.50 -5.30 22.87
C LEU A 73 -3.69 -4.20 23.56
N SER A 74 -2.35 -4.33 23.49
CA SER A 74 -1.45 -3.24 23.84
C SER A 74 -1.58 -2.07 22.87
N ILE A 75 -1.00 -0.91 23.21
CA ILE A 75 -0.99 0.27 22.33
C ILE A 75 -0.27 -0.04 21.01
N SER A 76 0.87 -0.75 21.07
CA SER A 76 1.66 -1.12 19.89
C SER A 76 0.89 -2.09 19.00
N GLN A 77 0.31 -3.16 19.57
CA GLN A 77 -0.51 -4.12 18.82
C GLN A 77 -1.70 -3.45 18.15
N TRP A 78 -2.40 -2.57 18.88
CA TRP A 78 -3.50 -1.78 18.33
C TRP A 78 -3.05 -0.90 17.15
N ASN A 79 -1.89 -0.23 17.26
CA ASN A 79 -1.35 0.60 16.18
C ASN A 79 -0.97 -0.23 14.94
N CYS A 80 -0.45 -1.45 15.14
CA CYS A 80 -0.21 -2.38 14.04
C CYS A 80 -1.52 -2.81 13.35
N GLU A 81 -2.53 -3.19 14.14
CA GLU A 81 -3.81 -3.67 13.63
C GLU A 81 -4.58 -2.56 12.89
N ILE A 82 -4.70 -1.36 13.46
CA ILE A 82 -5.34 -0.22 12.79
C ILE A 82 -4.56 0.19 11.53
N GLY A 83 -3.23 0.07 11.55
CA GLY A 83 -2.38 0.35 10.39
C GLY A 83 -2.61 -0.64 9.25
N ALA A 84 -2.68 -1.94 9.57
CA ALA A 84 -3.01 -2.99 8.60
C ALA A 84 -4.40 -2.79 8.00
N TRP A 85 -5.40 -2.54 8.84
CA TRP A 85 -6.77 -2.26 8.41
C TRP A 85 -6.85 -1.02 7.51
N ARG A 86 -6.14 0.08 7.85
CA ARG A 86 -6.09 1.28 7.00
C ARG A 86 -5.50 1.00 5.62
N ARG A 87 -4.40 0.24 5.54
CA ARG A 87 -3.80 -0.14 4.25
C ARG A 87 -4.80 -0.89 3.37
N GLN A 88 -5.52 -1.85 3.94
CA GLN A 88 -6.58 -2.59 3.22
C GLN A 88 -7.71 -1.67 2.76
N VAL A 89 -8.18 -0.74 3.60
CA VAL A 89 -9.22 0.24 3.23
C VAL A 89 -8.74 1.12 2.08
N TYR A 90 -7.48 1.55 2.07
CA TYR A 90 -6.94 2.41 1.02
C TYR A 90 -6.76 1.73 -0.34
N LEU A 91 -6.75 0.39 -0.42
CA LEU A 91 -6.80 -0.32 -1.70
C LEU A 91 -8.03 0.08 -2.55
N TRP A 92 -9.10 0.52 -1.89
CA TRP A 92 -10.34 0.93 -2.54
C TRP A 92 -10.33 2.37 -3.07
N ASN A 93 -9.21 3.10 -2.91
CA ASN A 93 -9.11 4.49 -3.34
C ASN A 93 -8.99 4.64 -4.87
N ASP A 94 -8.40 3.64 -5.52
CA ASP A 94 -8.11 3.68 -6.96
C ASP A 94 -9.10 2.84 -7.78
N ILE A 95 -10.09 2.22 -7.13
CA ILE A 95 -11.16 1.48 -7.79
C ILE A 95 -12.08 2.44 -8.53
N THR A 96 -12.18 2.24 -9.84
CA THR A 96 -13.06 2.99 -10.75
C THR A 96 -14.52 2.53 -10.64
N ASP A 97 -15.47 3.37 -11.05
CA ASP A 97 -16.90 3.03 -11.05
C ASP A 97 -17.23 1.83 -11.95
N SER A 98 -16.49 1.63 -13.04
CA SER A 98 -16.64 0.46 -13.93
C SER A 98 -16.17 -0.82 -13.23
N GLN A 99 -14.99 -0.80 -12.60
CA GLN A 99 -14.51 -1.92 -11.78
C GLN A 99 -15.48 -2.25 -10.64
N ARG A 100 -16.05 -1.23 -9.98
CA ARG A 100 -17.03 -1.42 -8.91
C ARG A 100 -18.20 -2.30 -9.34
N VAL A 101 -18.77 -2.07 -10.52
CA VAL A 101 -19.91 -2.87 -11.02
C VAL A 101 -19.51 -4.33 -11.20
N LEU A 102 -18.31 -4.59 -11.74
CA LEU A 102 -17.76 -5.92 -11.92
C LEU A 102 -17.48 -6.62 -10.58
N LEU A 103 -16.91 -5.89 -9.62
CA LEU A 103 -16.65 -6.38 -8.27
C LEU A 103 -17.95 -6.74 -7.54
N CYS A 104 -18.99 -5.90 -7.64
CA CYS A 104 -20.31 -6.21 -7.10
C CYS A 104 -20.88 -7.52 -7.65
N ASP A 105 -20.73 -7.77 -8.96
CA ASP A 105 -21.20 -9.01 -9.59
C ASP A 105 -20.39 -10.22 -9.16
N ALA A 106 -19.05 -10.10 -9.08
CA ALA A 106 -18.16 -11.16 -8.59
C ALA A 106 -18.47 -11.55 -7.13
N VAL A 107 -18.72 -10.56 -6.26
CA VAL A 107 -19.12 -10.77 -4.87
C VAL A 107 -20.46 -11.49 -4.77
N ARG A 108 -21.46 -11.11 -5.58
CA ARG A 108 -22.77 -11.79 -5.61
C ARG A 108 -22.68 -13.24 -6.05
N LYS A 109 -21.75 -13.55 -6.97
CA LYS A 109 -21.48 -14.91 -7.45
C LYS A 109 -20.58 -15.72 -6.50
N ALA A 110 -20.09 -15.10 -5.43
CA ALA A 110 -19.10 -15.67 -4.51
C ALA A 110 -17.83 -16.18 -5.20
N ASP A 111 -17.43 -15.54 -6.30
CA ASP A 111 -16.23 -15.92 -7.07
C ASP A 111 -15.03 -15.08 -6.62
N SER A 112 -14.24 -15.63 -5.68
CA SER A 112 -13.03 -14.99 -5.17
C SER A 112 -11.94 -14.82 -6.23
N LYS A 113 -11.87 -15.71 -7.23
CA LYS A 113 -10.86 -15.64 -8.30
C LYS A 113 -11.14 -14.52 -9.27
N LEU A 114 -12.39 -14.41 -9.73
CA LEU A 114 -12.82 -13.32 -10.59
C LEU A 114 -12.64 -11.97 -9.89
N PHE A 115 -12.99 -11.90 -8.59
CA PHE A 115 -12.80 -10.70 -7.79
C PHE A 115 -11.34 -10.25 -7.77
N LEU A 116 -10.41 -11.17 -7.45
CA LEU A 116 -8.98 -10.87 -7.44
C LEU A 116 -8.46 -10.44 -8.81
N ALA A 117 -8.91 -11.07 -9.90
CA ALA A 117 -8.50 -10.70 -11.25
C ALA A 117 -8.93 -9.27 -11.65
N ILE A 118 -10.01 -8.74 -11.08
CA ILE A 118 -10.46 -7.35 -11.30
C ILE A 118 -9.66 -6.37 -10.44
N CYS A 119 -9.38 -6.77 -9.20
CA CYS A 119 -8.73 -5.97 -8.17
C CYS A 119 -7.22 -5.82 -8.36
N GLU A 120 -6.56 -6.91 -8.74
CA GLU A 120 -5.16 -6.94 -9.12
C GLU A 120 -5.15 -6.94 -10.64
N PRO A 121 -5.00 -5.77 -11.30
CA PRO A 121 -4.80 -5.77 -12.74
C PRO A 121 -3.62 -6.70 -12.99
N THR A 122 -3.90 -7.81 -13.67
CA THR A 122 -2.90 -8.79 -14.03
C THR A 122 -1.78 -8.00 -14.69
N LEU A 123 -0.66 -7.79 -13.99
CA LEU A 123 0.52 -7.21 -14.62
C LEU A 123 0.72 -8.06 -15.87
N PRO A 124 0.73 -7.46 -17.06
CA PRO A 124 0.89 -8.23 -18.28
C PRO A 124 2.08 -9.16 -18.06
N GLN A 125 1.87 -10.47 -18.19
CA GLN A 125 2.97 -11.44 -18.26
C GLN A 125 3.75 -11.29 -19.57
N THR A 126 3.71 -10.13 -20.21
CA THR A 126 4.75 -9.71 -21.13
C THR A 126 5.96 -9.45 -20.25
N SER A 127 6.88 -10.41 -20.18
CA SER A 127 8.15 -10.29 -19.46
C SER A 127 8.73 -8.90 -19.71
N PRO A 128 8.64 -7.98 -18.75
CA PRO A 128 9.22 -6.66 -18.93
C PRO A 128 10.76 -6.76 -18.88
N GLU A 129 11.30 -7.98 -18.72
CA GLU A 129 12.71 -8.35 -18.88
C GLU A 129 13.30 -7.72 -20.13
N GLU A 130 12.68 -7.77 -21.31
CA GLU A 130 13.27 -7.14 -22.51
C GLU A 130 13.37 -5.60 -22.39
N GLY A 131 12.36 -4.96 -21.80
CA GLY A 131 12.34 -3.52 -21.58
C GLY A 131 13.33 -3.09 -20.49
N TYR A 132 13.39 -3.83 -19.39
CA TYR A 132 14.34 -3.62 -18.31
C TYR A 132 15.76 -3.95 -18.75
N ASP A 133 15.98 -5.00 -19.55
CA ASP A 133 17.28 -5.37 -20.10
C ASP A 133 17.79 -4.28 -21.06
N LEU A 134 16.90 -3.66 -21.82
CA LEU A 134 17.25 -2.52 -22.67
C LEU A 134 17.55 -1.25 -21.86
N LEU A 135 16.77 -0.98 -20.82
CA LEU A 135 16.97 0.16 -19.91
C LEU A 135 18.24 0.01 -19.07
N LEU A 136 18.51 -1.20 -18.58
CA LEU A 136 19.65 -1.55 -17.73
C LEU A 136 20.90 -1.88 -18.55
N GLY A 137 20.73 -2.21 -19.84
CA GLY A 137 21.81 -2.56 -20.76
C GLY A 137 22.34 -3.99 -20.56
N ALA A 138 21.51 -4.89 -20.04
CA ALA A 138 21.87 -6.27 -19.71
C ALA A 138 22.18 -7.13 -20.96
N GLY A 139 21.66 -6.76 -22.13
CA GLY A 139 21.89 -7.49 -23.39
C GLY A 139 23.28 -7.31 -24.03
N ARG A 140 24.28 -6.74 -23.34
CA ARG A 140 25.61 -6.48 -23.94
C ARG A 140 26.81 -7.17 -23.31
N CYS A 141 26.71 -7.82 -22.15
CA CYS A 141 27.86 -8.51 -21.57
C CYS A 141 27.42 -9.68 -20.68
N ASP A 142 28.11 -10.82 -20.80
CA ASP A 142 28.08 -11.97 -19.88
C ASP A 142 28.65 -11.64 -18.48
N LEU A 143 28.46 -10.41 -18.00
CA LEU A 143 28.89 -9.96 -16.69
C LEU A 143 27.71 -10.00 -15.72
N PRO A 144 27.93 -10.38 -14.45
CA PRO A 144 26.88 -10.43 -13.44
C PRO A 144 26.19 -9.08 -13.34
N LEU A 145 24.85 -9.09 -13.27
CA LEU A 145 23.98 -7.92 -13.12
C LEU A 145 24.44 -7.03 -11.97
N THR A 146 25.35 -6.09 -12.25
CA THR A 146 25.78 -5.10 -11.26
C THR A 146 24.59 -4.18 -10.98
N PRO A 147 24.15 -4.05 -9.73
CA PRO A 147 22.99 -3.23 -9.39
C PRO A 147 23.20 -1.77 -9.81
N LEU A 148 22.11 -1.10 -10.13
CA LEU A 148 22.13 0.17 -10.84
C LEU A 148 21.61 1.31 -9.96
N LEU A 149 22.29 2.45 -9.99
CA LEU A 149 21.88 3.68 -9.31
C LEU A 149 21.49 4.73 -10.35
N TYR A 150 20.25 5.19 -10.28
CA TYR A 150 19.78 6.30 -11.09
C TYR A 150 20.19 7.63 -10.47
N LYS A 151 20.90 8.46 -11.23
CA LYS A 151 21.28 9.81 -10.83
C LYS A 151 20.44 10.85 -11.58
N PRO A 152 19.49 11.50 -10.90
CA PRO A 152 18.68 12.55 -11.52
C PRO A 152 19.52 13.82 -11.76
N SER A 153 19.19 14.57 -12.80
CA SER A 153 19.90 15.79 -13.21
C SER A 153 19.87 16.92 -12.17
N TRP A 154 18.87 16.91 -11.27
CA TRP A 154 18.82 17.86 -10.16
C TRP A 154 19.85 17.54 -9.07
N PHE A 155 20.38 16.31 -9.01
CA PHE A 155 21.38 15.91 -8.04
C PHE A 155 22.79 16.29 -8.51
N LYS A 156 23.37 17.33 -7.90
CA LYS A 156 24.70 17.87 -8.25
C LYS A 156 25.88 17.08 -7.67
N GLY A 157 25.61 16.08 -6.82
CA GLY A 157 26.65 15.26 -6.19
C GLY A 157 27.13 14.10 -7.09
N GLN A 158 28.14 13.38 -6.62
CA GLN A 158 28.56 12.11 -7.21
C GLN A 158 27.90 10.96 -6.47
N ILE A 159 27.14 10.14 -7.20
CA ILE A 159 26.64 8.86 -6.70
C ILE A 159 27.60 7.80 -7.22
N THR A 160 28.52 7.35 -6.37
CA THR A 160 29.46 6.27 -6.70
C THR A 160 29.52 5.33 -5.50
N HIS A 161 29.25 4.05 -5.72
CA HIS A 161 29.38 3.00 -4.71
C HIS A 161 30.06 1.79 -5.34
N SER A 162 31.00 1.17 -4.63
CA SER A 162 31.67 -0.05 -5.10
C SER A 162 30.65 -1.13 -5.37
N GLY A 163 30.65 -1.68 -6.59
CA GLY A 163 29.70 -2.72 -7.01
C GLY A 163 28.38 -2.21 -7.58
N PHE A 164 28.15 -0.89 -7.64
CA PHE A 164 27.00 -0.31 -8.34
C PHE A 164 27.44 0.48 -9.57
N ARG A 165 26.64 0.39 -10.64
CA ARG A 165 26.78 1.24 -11.82
C ARG A 165 25.83 2.42 -11.71
N THR A 166 26.34 3.64 -11.89
CA THR A 166 25.49 4.84 -11.93
C THR A 166 25.08 5.14 -13.37
N ILE A 167 23.80 5.41 -13.60
CA ILE A 167 23.27 5.94 -14.86
C ILE A 167 22.78 7.37 -14.62
N GLU A 168 23.26 8.29 -15.44
CA GLU A 168 22.78 9.68 -15.46
C GLU A 168 21.41 9.77 -16.14
N GLU A 169 20.60 10.74 -15.75
CA GLU A 169 19.26 10.98 -16.31
C GLU A 169 19.25 11.09 -17.85
N SER A 170 20.26 11.72 -18.45
CA SER A 170 20.39 11.81 -19.91
C SER A 170 20.59 10.45 -20.57
N GLU A 171 21.41 9.57 -19.97
CA GLU A 171 21.64 8.21 -20.46
C GLU A 171 20.40 7.34 -20.28
N PHE A 172 19.70 7.47 -19.15
CA PHE A 172 18.43 6.79 -18.91
C PHE A 172 17.38 7.18 -19.95
N LEU A 173 17.21 8.48 -20.21
CA LEU A 173 16.26 8.98 -21.21
C LEU A 173 16.60 8.49 -22.63
N ILE A 174 17.87 8.47 -23.03
CA ILE A 174 18.28 7.94 -24.34
C ILE A 174 17.93 6.45 -24.46
N ARG A 175 18.12 5.66 -23.41
CA ARG A 175 17.76 4.24 -23.39
C ARG A 175 16.25 4.04 -23.41
N ALA A 176 15.52 4.84 -22.64
CA ALA A 176 14.06 4.82 -22.60
C ALA A 176 13.46 5.17 -23.97
N LEU A 177 14.02 6.16 -24.66
CA LEU A 177 13.63 6.53 -26.03
C LEU A 177 13.91 5.41 -27.04
N ARG A 178 15.06 4.74 -26.92
CA ARG A 178 15.38 3.56 -27.76
C ARG A 178 14.41 2.41 -27.51
N GLY A 179 14.03 2.20 -26.24
CA GLY A 179 12.99 1.25 -25.87
C GLY A 179 11.61 1.63 -26.35
N HIS A 180 11.29 2.92 -26.37
CA HIS A 180 10.03 3.43 -26.89
C HIS A 180 9.86 3.14 -28.39
N SER A 181 10.95 3.14 -29.17
CA SER A 181 10.92 2.79 -30.60
C SER A 181 10.84 1.28 -30.88
N PHE A 182 11.18 0.42 -29.91
CA PHE A 182 11.19 -1.05 -30.05
C PHE A 182 10.13 -1.78 -29.21
N SER A 183 9.49 -1.09 -28.25
CA SER A 183 8.58 -1.70 -27.29
C SER A 183 7.19 -1.91 -27.90
N VAL A 184 6.72 -3.16 -27.79
CA VAL A 184 5.38 -3.58 -28.21
C VAL A 184 4.32 -3.20 -27.15
N SER A 185 4.71 -2.96 -25.89
CA SER A 185 3.76 -2.66 -24.80
C SER A 185 3.25 -1.21 -24.89
N ALA A 186 1.93 -1.08 -24.98
CA ALA A 186 1.23 0.20 -24.93
C ALA A 186 1.42 0.90 -23.56
N GLU A 187 1.57 0.15 -22.47
CA GLU A 187 1.74 0.73 -21.13
C GLU A 187 3.09 1.45 -20.98
N PHE A 188 4.17 0.88 -21.53
CA PHE A 188 5.48 1.53 -21.50
C PHE A 188 5.49 2.85 -22.29
N ARG A 189 4.75 2.89 -23.41
CA ARG A 189 4.60 4.11 -24.21
C ARG A 189 3.84 5.19 -23.43
N MET A 190 2.74 4.83 -22.77
CA MET A 190 1.97 5.74 -21.92
C MET A 190 2.80 6.25 -20.72
N PHE A 191 3.55 5.37 -20.05
CA PHE A 191 4.46 5.77 -18.96
C PHE A 191 5.54 6.73 -19.45
N HIS A 192 6.17 6.45 -20.59
CA HIS A 192 7.21 7.31 -21.15
C HIS A 192 6.68 8.69 -21.55
N GLU A 193 5.48 8.74 -22.15
CA GLU A 193 4.80 9.99 -22.50
C GLU A 193 4.42 10.80 -21.27
N ASP A 194 3.87 10.17 -20.22
CA ASP A 194 3.52 10.85 -18.98
C ASP A 194 4.76 11.35 -18.22
N TYR A 195 5.82 10.53 -18.16
CA TYR A 195 7.11 10.93 -17.59
C TYR A 195 7.67 12.16 -18.33
N THR A 196 7.74 12.11 -19.66
CA THR A 196 8.25 13.22 -20.48
C THR A 196 7.40 14.47 -20.31
N ARG A 197 6.07 14.33 -20.35
CA ARG A 197 5.12 15.44 -20.14
C ARG A 197 5.31 16.09 -18.77
N SER A 198 5.39 15.27 -17.71
CA SER A 198 5.58 15.75 -16.35
C SER A 198 6.89 16.51 -16.17
N PHE A 199 7.95 16.10 -16.89
CA PHE A 199 9.26 16.74 -16.88
C PHE A 199 9.29 18.05 -17.67
N THR A 200 8.54 18.14 -18.78
CA THR A 200 8.47 19.36 -19.60
C THR A 200 7.51 20.41 -19.05
N GLU A 201 6.42 19.99 -18.39
CA GLU A 201 5.35 20.89 -17.93
C GLU A 201 5.50 21.32 -16.46
N ARG A 202 6.03 20.46 -15.59
CA ARG A 202 6.32 20.85 -14.20
C ARG A 202 7.73 21.41 -14.17
N GLY A 203 7.84 22.74 -14.24
CA GLY A 203 9.08 23.45 -13.92
C GLY A 203 9.73 22.88 -12.66
N ARG A 204 11.08 22.89 -12.63
CA ARG A 204 11.95 22.25 -11.63
C ARG A 204 11.29 22.19 -10.24
N PRO A 205 11.34 21.03 -9.55
CA PRO A 205 10.72 20.90 -8.23
C PRO A 205 11.23 22.01 -7.30
N TYR A 206 10.26 22.74 -6.73
CA TYR A 206 10.49 23.81 -5.77
C TYR A 206 11.31 23.27 -4.59
N GLY A 207 12.51 23.80 -4.43
CA GLY A 207 13.44 23.41 -3.37
C GLY A 207 14.86 23.94 -3.54
N CYS A 208 15.04 25.06 -4.26
CA CYS A 208 16.31 25.79 -4.31
C CYS A 208 16.12 27.15 -3.64
N GLU A 209 16.57 27.25 -2.40
CA GLU A 209 17.44 28.36 -2.01
C GLU A 209 18.89 27.89 -2.14
#